data_AF-A0A645ITM8-F1
#
_entry.id   AF-A0A645ITM8-F1
#
_cell.length_a   1.000
_cell.length_b   1.000
_cell.length_c   1.000
_cell.angle_alpha   90.00
_cell.angle_beta   90.00
_cell.angle_gamma   90.00
#
_symmetry.space_group_name_H-M   'P 1'
#
loop_
_entity.id
_entity.type
_entity.pdbx_description
1 polymer ?
#
loop_
_entity_poly.entity_id
_entity_poly.type
_entity_poly.pdbx_seq_one_letter_code
_entity_poly.pdbx_strand_id
1 'polypeptide(L)' 'MKNKGENYLINNFQYSILEIFDTKTKMETIIERENYWKNVLDTKKHGMNHN' A
#
# COMPACT_ATOMS: atom_id res chain seq x y z
N MET A 1 -8.83 8.84 -19.55
CA MET A 1 -7.65 8.78 -18.67
C MET A 1 -6.46 8.36 -19.53
N LYS A 2 -5.34 9.09 -19.52
CA LYS A 2 -4.16 8.71 -20.31
C LYS A 2 -3.69 7.33 -19.83
N ASN A 3 -3.70 6.34 -20.72
CA ASN A 3 -3.18 4.99 -20.48
C ASN A 3 -1.67 5.08 -20.25
N LYS A 4 -1.29 5.41 -19.01
CA LYS A 4 0.09 5.32 -18.56
C LYS A 4 0.36 3.83 -18.33
N GLY A 5 0.95 3.18 -19.33
CA GLY A 5 1.31 1.76 -19.26
C GLY A 5 2.35 1.48 -18.18
N GLU A 6 2.75 0.22 -18.05
CA GLU A 6 3.66 -0.30 -17.02
C GLU A 6 4.94 0.54 -16.83
N ASN A 7 5.48 1.09 -17.93
CA ASN A 7 6.65 1.99 -17.91
C ASN A 7 6.48 3.20 -16.98
N TYR A 8 5.26 3.70 -16.79
CA TYR A 8 5.03 4.80 -15.87
C TYR A 8 5.19 4.39 -14.41
N LEU A 9 4.75 3.18 -14.06
CA LEU A 9 4.91 2.64 -12.71
C LEU A 9 6.40 2.47 -12.39
N ILE A 10 7.14 1.82 -13.31
CA ILE A 10 8.58 1.56 -13.15
C ILE A 10 9.38 2.85 -12.96
N ASN A 11 9.07 3.90 -13.74
CA ASN A 11 9.88 5.12 -13.73
C ASN A 11 9.47 6.16 -12.68
N ASN A 12 8.28 6.03 -12.06
CA ASN A 12 7.75 7.08 -11.18
C ASN A 12 7.40 6.58 -9.77
N PHE A 13 7.45 5.27 -9.51
CA PHE A 13 7.13 4.69 -8.21
C PHE A 13 8.33 3.95 -7.65
N GLN A 14 8.55 4.12 -6.36
CA GLN A 14 9.50 3.33 -5.58
C GLN A 14 8.74 2.47 -4.59
N TYR A 15 9.07 1.19 -4.57
CA TYR A 15 8.46 0.21 -3.67
C TYR A 15 9.38 -0.05 -2.48
N SER A 16 8.79 -0.25 -1.31
CA SER A 16 9.50 -0.62 -0.09
C SER A 16 8.60 -1.51 0.75
N ILE A 17 9.20 -2.48 1.43
CA ILE A 17 8.49 -3.35 2.36
C ILE A 17 8.33 -2.58 3.66
N LEU A 18 7.08 -2.38 4.10
CA LEU A 18 6.78 -1.72 5.38
C LEU A 18 6.83 -2.71 6.54
N GLU A 19 6.33 -3.93 6.33
CA GLU A 19 6.21 -4.95 7.38
C GLU A 19 6.07 -6.34 6.74
N ILE A 20 6.59 -7.37 7.42
CA ILE A 20 6.52 -8.77 6.99
C ILE A 20 5.85 -9.58 8.12
N PHE A 21 4.88 -10.41 7.77
CA PHE A 21 4.16 -11.28 8.70
C PHE A 21 4.45 -12.75 8.41
N ASP A 22 4.48 -13.57 9.46
CA ASP A 22 4.50 -15.04 9.32
C ASP A 22 3.16 -15.52 8.74
N THR A 23 3.16 -16.63 8.00
CA THR A 23 1.96 -17.20 7.38
C THR A 23 0.89 -17.67 8.37
N LYS A 24 1.25 -17.83 9.65
CA LYS A 24 0.32 -18.16 10.75
C LYS A 24 -0.36 -16.94 11.36
N THR A 25 0.06 -15.73 10.97
CA THR A 25 -0.53 -14.49 11.48
C THR A 25 -2.01 -14.42 11.10
N LYS A 26 -2.86 -14.10 12.07
CA LYS A 26 -4.29 -13.97 11.82
C LYS A 26 -4.56 -12.85 10.81
N MET A 27 -5.48 -13.12 9.88
CA MET A 27 -5.89 -12.15 8.86
C MET A 27 -6.37 -10.83 9.46
N GLU A 28 -7.10 -10.88 10.58
CA GLU A 28 -7.56 -9.71 11.33
C GLU A 28 -6.41 -8.77 11.68
N THR A 29 -5.30 -9.33 12.19
CA THR A 29 -4.09 -8.56 12.52
C THR A 29 -3.47 -7.93 11.28
N ILE A 30 -3.44 -8.64 10.14
CA ILE A 30 -2.91 -8.11 8.88
C ILE A 30 -3.75 -6.90 8.41
N ILE A 31 -5.09 -6.99 8.50
CA ILE A 31 -6.01 -5.92 8.12
C ILE A 31 -5.86 -4.69 9.04
N GLU A 32 -5.73 -4.91 10.35
CA GLU A 32 -5.48 -3.83 11.30
C GLU A 32 -4.16 -3.10 11.01
N ARG A 33 -3.09 -3.84 10.70
CA ARG A 33 -1.78 -3.27 10.36
C ARG A 33 -1.79 -2.54 9.01
N GLU A 34 -2.51 -3.05 8.02
CA GLU A 34 -2.74 -2.33 6.76
C GLU A 34 -3.42 -0.98 7.01
N ASN A 35 -4.49 -0.97 7.82
CA ASN A 35 -5.20 0.27 8.17
C ASN A 35 -4.31 1.23 8.97
N TYR A 36 -3.48 0.71 9.87
CA TYR A 36 -2.50 1.51 10.59
C TYR A 36 -1.55 2.22 9.62
N TRP A 37 -0.93 1.51 8.69
CA TRP A 37 -0.02 2.12 7.70
C TRP A 37 -0.72 3.10 6.77
N LYS A 38 -1.97 2.84 6.40
CA LYS A 38 -2.78 3.79 5.62
C LYS A 38 -2.92 5.14 6.31
N ASN A 39 -3.11 5.12 7.62
CA ASN A 39 -3.23 6.34 8.44
C ASN A 39 -1.88 7.01 8.67
N VAL A 40 -0.83 6.24 9.02
CA VAL A 40 0.52 6.76 9.26
C VAL A 40 1.10 7.47 8.03
N LEU A 41 0.85 6.90 6.84
CA LEU A 41 1.31 7.45 5.57
C LEU A 41 0.29 8.39 4.90
N ASP A 42 -0.84 8.64 5.56
CA ASP A 42 -1.96 9.47 5.08
C ASP A 42 -2.40 9.16 3.63
N THR A 43 -2.36 7.87 3.29
CA THR A 43 -2.57 7.41 1.90
C THR A 43 -4.03 7.43 1.47
N LYS A 44 -4.97 7.57 2.42
CA LYS A 44 -6.41 7.70 2.13
C LYS A 44 -6.78 9.08 1.59
N LYS A 45 -6.14 10.13 2.10
CA LYS A 45 -6.45 11.51 1.72
C LYS A 45 -5.53 12.03 0.63
N HIS A 46 -4.25 11.70 0.69
CA HIS A 46 -3.23 12.24 -0.22
C HIS A 46 -2.49 11.16 -1.03
N GLY A 47 -2.82 9.88 -0.81
CA GLY A 47 -2.25 8.76 -1.56
C GLY A 47 -3.25 8.16 -2.54
N MET A 48 -3.00 6.91 -2.93
CA MET A 48 -3.82 6.19 -3.92
C MET A 48 -4.79 5.17 -3.29
N ASN A 49 -4.96 5.15 -1.96
CA ASN A 49 -5.85 4.23 -1.25
C ASN A 49 -7.27 4.81 -1.11
N HIS A 50 -8.16 4.49 -2.05
CA HIS A 50 -9.54 5.02 -2.09
C HIS A 50 -10.62 4.04 -1.62
N ASN A 51 -10.24 2.99 -0.89
CA ASN A 51 -11.15 1.96 -0.40
C ASN A 51 -11.73 2.24 0.99
#